data_AF-A0A8S2XAR5-F1
#
_entry.id   AF-A0A8S2XAR5-F1
#
_cell.length_a   1.000
_cell.length_b   1.000
_cell.length_c   1.000
_cell.angle_alpha   90.00
_cell.angle_beta   90.00
_cell.angle_gamma   90.00
#
_symmetry.space_group_name_H-M   'P 1'
#
loop_
_entity.id
_entity.type
_entity.pdbx_description
1 polymer ?
#
loop_
_entity_poly.entity_id
_entity_poly.type
_entity_poly.pdbx_seq_one_letter_code
_entity_poly.pdbx_strand_id
1 'polypeptide(L)'
;NILFDELVLSGNRIQIVHSNAFSGLKLRKLELHSNPIVKFEINAFIDLANYLEELILSSTVSLNSNYDLKTSQFIQILQELPNLKRLSIRSFDLSNFLSTSKSLI
;
A
#
# COMPACT_ATOMS: atom_id res chain seq x y z
N ASN A 1 -24.58 6.66 5.32
CA ASN A 1 -23.27 6.52 5.99
C ASN A 1 -23.13 5.08 6.45
N ILE A 2 -22.62 4.21 5.58
CA ILE A 2 -22.43 2.78 5.88
C ILE A 2 -20.94 2.61 6.21
N LEU A 3 -20.66 2.12 7.41
CA LEU A 3 -19.33 1.61 7.75
C LEU A 3 -19.24 0.21 7.13
N PHE A 4 -18.27 -0.01 6.26
CA PHE A 4 -17.94 -1.37 5.85
C PHE A 4 -16.76 -1.83 6.70
N ASP A 5 -16.87 -3.02 7.27
CA ASP A 5 -15.77 -3.58 8.04
C ASP A 5 -14.59 -3.92 7.12
N GLU A 6 -14.86 -4.28 5.86
CA GLU A 6 -13.84 -4.79 4.95
C GLU A 6 -14.17 -4.51 3.48
N LEU A 7 -13.14 -4.19 2.69
CA LEU A 7 -13.15 -4.20 1.23
C LEU A 7 -12.02 -5.10 0.72
N VAL A 8 -12.38 -6.17 0.01
CA VAL A 8 -11.43 -7.10 -0.60
C VAL A 8 -11.37 -6.85 -2.11
N LEU A 9 -10.23 -6.35 -2.58
CA LEU A 9 -9.90 -6.15 -4.00
C LEU A 9 -8.71 -7.00 -4.44
N SER A 10 -8.33 -7.98 -3.63
CA SER A 10 -7.21 -8.88 -3.89
C SER A 10 -7.40 -9.71 -5.16
N GLY A 11 -6.32 -9.99 -5.89
CA GLY A 11 -6.36 -10.85 -7.08
C GLY A 11 -6.92 -10.20 -8.34
N ASN A 12 -6.91 -8.87 -8.41
CA ASN A 12 -7.33 -8.11 -9.59
C ASN A 12 -6.11 -7.65 -10.43
N ARG A 13 -6.35 -6.73 -11.36
CA ARG A 13 -5.33 -6.15 -12.27
C ARG A 13 -5.05 -4.68 -11.98
N ILE A 14 -5.19 -4.26 -10.72
CA ILE A 14 -4.97 -2.87 -10.31
C ILE A 14 -3.47 -2.56 -10.43
N GLN A 15 -3.13 -1.57 -11.25
CA GLN A 15 -1.76 -1.11 -11.44
C GLN A 15 -1.47 0.21 -10.72
N ILE A 16 -2.48 1.08 -10.66
CA ILE A 16 -2.38 2.40 -10.05
C ILE A 16 -3.54 2.55 -9.07
N VAL A 17 -3.24 2.99 -7.85
CA VAL A 17 -4.25 3.47 -6.90
C VAL A 17 -4.24 4.99 -6.98
N HIS A 18 -5.28 5.53 -7.60
CA HIS A 18 -5.42 6.96 -7.88
C HIS A 18 -5.67 7.79 -6.61
N SER A 19 -5.42 9.09 -6.70
CA SER A 19 -5.80 10.04 -5.64
C SER A 19 -7.29 9.93 -5.34
N ASN A 20 -7.66 9.90 -4.06
CA ASN A 20 -9.04 9.77 -3.60
C ASN A 20 -9.77 8.50 -4.11
N ALA A 21 -9.05 7.43 -4.46
CA ALA A 21 -9.64 6.19 -5.00
C ALA A 21 -10.74 5.57 -4.10
N PHE A 22 -10.71 5.89 -2.80
CA PHE A 22 -11.65 5.38 -1.81
C PHE A 22 -12.59 6.47 -1.25
N SER A 23 -12.79 7.55 -2.01
CA SER A 23 -13.60 8.67 -1.53
C SER A 23 -15.03 8.26 -1.18
N GLY A 24 -15.51 8.78 -0.05
CA GLY A 24 -16.84 8.46 0.49
C GLY A 24 -16.94 7.10 1.17
N LEU A 25 -15.89 6.27 1.17
CA LEU A 25 -15.86 5.01 1.89
C LEU A 25 -15.39 5.19 3.33
N LYS A 26 -15.98 4.41 4.25
CA LYS A 26 -15.52 4.25 5.63
C LYS A 26 -15.19 2.78 5.84
N LEU A 27 -13.90 2.44 5.75
CA LEU A 27 -13.40 1.06 5.76
C LEU A 27 -12.53 0.83 6.99
N ARG A 28 -12.70 -0.30 7.70
CA ARG A 28 -11.74 -0.73 8.74
C ARG A 28 -10.61 -1.58 8.19
N LYS A 29 -10.89 -2.38 7.16
CA LYS A 29 -9.92 -3.26 6.49
C LYS A 29 -9.96 -3.10 4.98
N LEU A 30 -8.78 -3.03 4.36
CA LEU A 30 -8.62 -2.97 2.91
C LEU A 30 -7.58 -3.99 2.45
N GLU A 31 -7.98 -4.87 1.53
CA GLU A 31 -7.08 -5.84 0.91
C GLU A 31 -6.86 -5.54 -0.58
N LEU A 32 -5.60 -5.31 -0.95
CA LEU A 32 -5.13 -5.01 -2.30
C LEU A 32 -4.07 -6.00 -2.79
N HIS A 33 -3.77 -7.06 -2.03
CA HIS A 33 -2.69 -7.98 -2.39
C HIS A 33 -2.98 -8.75 -3.68
N SER A 34 -1.95 -9.35 -4.28
CA SER A 34 -2.09 -10.05 -5.57
C SER A 34 -2.62 -9.16 -6.69
N ASN A 35 -2.33 -7.84 -6.63
CA ASN A 35 -2.49 -6.91 -7.75
C ASN A 35 -1.10 -6.44 -8.21
N PRO A 36 -0.89 -6.17 -9.52
CA PRO A 36 0.36 -5.65 -10.05
C PRO A 36 0.51 -4.14 -9.81
N ILE A 37 0.35 -3.67 -8.55
CA ILE A 37 0.37 -2.24 -8.22
C ILE A 37 1.80 -1.69 -8.31
N VAL A 38 2.01 -0.76 -9.22
CA VAL A 38 3.30 -0.07 -9.43
C VAL A 38 3.32 1.34 -8.85
N LYS A 39 2.14 1.90 -8.53
CA LYS A 39 2.00 3.29 -8.08
C LYS A 39 0.80 3.49 -7.15
N PHE A 40 1.05 4.17 -6.04
CA PHE A 40 0.05 4.89 -5.26
C PHE A 40 0.23 6.38 -5.53
N GLU A 41 -0.82 7.06 -5.96
CA GLU A 41 -0.78 8.51 -6.13
C GLU A 41 -0.90 9.21 -4.78
N ILE A 42 -0.52 10.49 -4.72
CA ILE A 42 -0.65 11.32 -3.52
C ILE A 42 -2.12 11.32 -3.09
N ASN A 43 -2.39 11.16 -1.80
CA ASN A 43 -3.73 11.14 -1.22
C ASN A 43 -4.60 9.96 -1.71
N ALA A 44 -4.00 8.85 -2.11
CA ALA A 44 -4.73 7.64 -2.50
C ALA A 44 -5.65 7.13 -1.37
N PHE A 45 -5.25 7.31 -0.11
CA PHE A 45 -5.91 6.79 1.09
C PHE A 45 -6.41 7.89 2.04
N ILE A 46 -6.31 9.18 1.68
CA ILE A 46 -6.60 10.31 2.58
C ILE A 46 -7.99 10.24 3.23
N ASP A 47 -9.00 9.81 2.48
CA ASP A 47 -10.39 9.72 2.97
C ASP A 47 -10.60 8.54 3.94
N LEU A 48 -9.66 7.60 3.99
CA LEU A 48 -9.65 6.47 4.91
C LEU A 48 -8.92 6.76 6.22
N ALA A 49 -8.25 7.92 6.35
CA ALA A 49 -7.37 8.28 7.47
C ALA A 49 -8.01 8.07 8.86
N ASN A 50 -9.31 8.33 8.98
CA ASN A 50 -10.05 8.24 10.25
C ASN A 50 -10.65 6.86 10.55
N TYR A 51 -10.56 5.91 9.61
CA TYR A 51 -11.34 4.66 9.69
C TYR A 51 -10.49 3.41 9.52
N LEU A 52 -9.45 3.45 8.67
CA LEU A 52 -8.71 2.26 8.30
C LEU A 52 -7.77 1.82 9.41
N GLU A 53 -7.93 0.58 9.84
CA GLU A 53 -7.14 -0.04 10.89
C GLU A 53 -6.21 -1.13 10.34
N GLU A 54 -6.56 -1.73 9.20
CA GLU A 54 -5.81 -2.80 8.56
C GLU A 54 -5.68 -2.63 7.06
N LEU A 55 -4.44 -2.67 6.57
CA LEU A 55 -4.10 -2.60 5.15
C LEU A 55 -3.25 -3.81 4.77
N ILE A 56 -3.71 -4.56 3.78
CA ILE A 56 -2.99 -5.70 3.21
C ILE A 56 -2.66 -5.38 1.77
N LEU A 57 -1.37 -5.34 1.44
CA LEU A 57 -0.88 -5.06 0.10
C LEU A 57 0.24 -6.02 -0.29
N SER A 58 0.49 -6.14 -1.59
CA SER A 58 1.67 -6.82 -2.11
C SER A 58 2.73 -5.76 -2.41
N SER A 59 3.98 -6.03 -2.05
CA SER A 59 5.08 -5.32 -2.72
C SER A 59 5.17 -5.89 -4.12
N THR A 60 5.17 -5.03 -5.14
CA THR A 60 5.62 -5.46 -6.46
C THR A 60 7.13 -5.65 -6.40
N VAL A 61 7.54 -6.89 -6.64
CA VAL A 61 8.92 -7.26 -6.93
C VAL A 61 9.05 -7.19 -8.44
N SER A 62 9.79 -6.23 -8.96
CA SER A 62 10.33 -6.37 -10.31
C SER A 62 11.82 -6.25 -10.22
N LEU A 63 12.49 -7.41 -10.24
CA LEU A 63 13.94 -7.60 -10.16
C LEU A 63 14.77 -6.75 -11.16
N ASN A 64 14.14 -5.94 -12.01
CA ASN A 64 14.78 -5.12 -13.05
C ASN A 64 14.00 -3.84 -13.44
N SER A 65 13.15 -3.24 -12.60
CA SER A 65 12.35 -2.11 -13.12
C SER A 65 12.17 -0.91 -12.20
N ASN A 66 12.24 0.28 -12.80
CA ASN A 66 11.93 1.59 -12.21
C ASN A 66 10.49 1.73 -11.65
N TYR A 67 9.71 0.64 -11.62
CA TYR A 67 8.31 0.55 -11.25
C TYR A 67 8.08 -0.09 -9.87
N ASP A 68 9.15 -0.38 -9.12
CA ASP A 68 9.02 -0.85 -7.75
C ASP A 68 8.44 0.24 -6.83
N LEU A 69 7.64 -0.19 -5.85
CA LEU A 69 7.18 0.67 -4.76
C LEU A 69 8.38 1.18 -3.97
N LYS A 70 8.78 2.41 -4.27
CA LYS A 70 9.89 3.08 -3.60
C LYS A 70 9.57 3.31 -2.13
N THR A 71 10.60 3.37 -1.29
CA THR A 71 10.50 3.74 0.13
C THR A 71 9.66 5.01 0.35
N SER A 72 9.71 5.97 -0.58
CA SER A 72 8.90 7.19 -0.53
C SER A 72 7.40 6.93 -0.60
N GLN A 73 6.94 5.96 -1.39
CA GLN A 73 5.51 5.60 -1.46
C GLN A 73 5.06 4.94 -0.16
N PHE A 74 5.91 4.11 0.47
CA PHE A 74 5.60 3.54 1.78
C PHE A 74 5.46 4.62 2.86
N ILE A 75 6.38 5.60 2.89
CA ILE A 75 6.29 6.74 3.82
C ILE A 75 4.99 7.50 3.60
N GLN A 76 4.61 7.77 2.35
CA GLN A 76 3.36 8.45 2.02
C GLN A 76 2.12 7.69 2.53
N ILE A 77 2.05 6.38 2.29
CA ILE A 77 0.94 5.53 2.76
C ILE A 77 0.80 5.63 4.29
N LEU A 78 1.91 5.56 5.01
CA LEU A 78 1.92 5.65 6.48
C LEU A 78 1.47 7.03 6.98
N GLN A 79 1.81 8.11 6.25
CA GLN A 79 1.38 9.47 6.59
C GLN A 79 -0.13 9.68 6.39
N GLU A 80 -0.72 9.03 5.38
CA GLU A 80 -2.16 9.13 5.08
C GLU A 80 -3.03 8.31 6.04
N LEU A 81 -2.45 7.36 6.79
CA LEU A 81 -3.18 6.37 7.59
C LEU A 81 -2.76 6.39 9.08
N PRO A 82 -3.04 7.47 9.82
CA PRO A 82 -2.59 7.64 11.20
C PRO A 82 -3.21 6.64 12.20
N ASN A 83 -4.34 6.02 11.86
CA ASN A 83 -5.03 5.03 12.69
C ASN A 83 -4.71 3.58 12.34
N LEU A 84 -3.74 3.35 11.43
CA LEU A 84 -3.38 2.00 10.99
C LEU A 84 -2.78 1.20 12.13
N LYS A 85 -3.41 0.07 12.48
CA LYS A 85 -2.96 -0.84 13.54
C LYS A 85 -2.18 -2.01 12.97
N ARG A 86 -2.48 -2.41 11.73
CA ARG A 86 -1.84 -3.52 11.03
C ARG A 86 -1.54 -3.16 9.59
N LEU A 87 -0.28 -3.32 9.22
CA LEU A 87 0.18 -3.28 7.84
C LEU A 87 0.77 -4.65 7.49
N SER A 88 0.18 -5.32 6.51
CA SER A 88 0.70 -6.57 5.96
C SER A 88 1.22 -6.34 4.55
N ILE A 89 2.51 -6.63 4.34
CA ILE A 89 3.17 -6.54 3.05
C ILE A 89 3.52 -7.95 2.61
N ARG A 90 2.79 -8.48 1.62
CA ARG A 90 3.08 -9.80 1.05
C ARG A 90 4.19 -9.70 0.00
N SER A 91 4.99 -10.75 -0.09
CA SER A 91 6.07 -10.89 -1.08
C SER A 91 7.09 -9.73 -1.06
N PHE A 92 7.42 -9.24 0.14
CA PHE A 92 8.44 -8.21 0.30
C PHE A 92 9.84 -8.81 0.13
N ASP A 93 10.64 -8.25 -0.77
CA ASP A 93 12.04 -8.65 -0.93
C ASP A 93 12.93 -7.89 0.05
N LEU A 94 13.46 -8.60 1.04
CA LEU A 94 14.41 -8.07 2.02
C LEU A 94 15.78 -7.75 1.40
N SER A 95 16.08 -8.24 0.19
CA SER A 95 17.38 -8.04 -0.46
C SER A 95 17.71 -6.56 -0.70
N ASN A 96 16.68 -5.72 -0.94
CA ASN A 96 16.84 -4.26 -1.13
C ASN A 96 17.26 -3.52 0.15
N PHE A 97 16.95 -4.06 1.33
CA PHE A 97 17.44 -3.53 2.61
C PHE A 97 18.87 -4.00 2.93
N LEU A 98 19.27 -5.15 2.38
CA LEU A 98 20.60 -5.74 2.62
C LEU A 98 21.64 -5.29 1.57
N SER A 99 21.22 -4.78 0.41
CA SER A 99 22.12 -4.19 -0.58
C SER A 99 22.63 -2.82 -0.15
N THR A 100 21.84 -2.07 0.62
CA THR A 100 22.24 -0.76 1.19
C THR A 100 23.29 -0.88 2.29
N SER A 101 23.37 -2.01 3.00
CA SER A 101 24.41 -2.23 4.03
C SER A 101 25.78 -2.64 3.46
N LYS A 102 25.85 -3.12 2.21
CA LYS A 102 27.13 -3.46 1.56
C LYS A 102 27.88 -2.26 0.97
N SER A 103 27.26 -1.07 0.94
CA SER A 103 27.92 0.18 0.54
C SER A 103 28.66 0.87 1.71
N LEU A 104 28.66 0.27 2.91
CA LEU A 104 29.21 0.85 4.14
C LEU A 104 30.41 0.05 4.71
N ILE A 105 31.01 -0.85 3.92
CA ILE A 105 32.26 -1.54 4.26
C ILE A 105 33.25 -1.36 3.11
#